data_AF-A0A8S9U3W0-F1
#
_entry.id   AF-A0A8S9U3W0-F1
#
_cell.length_a   1.000
_cell.length_b   1.000
_cell.length_c   1.000
_cell.angle_alpha   90.00
_cell.angle_beta   90.00
_cell.angle_gamma   90.00
#
_symmetry.space_group_name_H-M   'P 1'
#
loop_
_entity.id
_entity.type
_entity.pdbx_description
1 polymer ?
#
loop_
_entity_poly.entity_id
_entity_poly.type
_entity_poly.pdbx_seq_one_letter_code
_entity_poly.pdbx_strand_id
1 'polypeptide(L)'
;MDLKIADTEARILNYFVLFDKIVEDHGLTGILGSGRDDESTYTERMKLRCEMLLKHLAPEMLRLEMERLVIAKPVLKKDNIALYEALVERARQQQHYHMLAQELRMVDKTRGHAKTSIIGKRAISSKKPRDN
;
A
#
# COMPACT_ATOMS: atom_id res chain seq x y z
N MET A 1 4.25 3.35 -8.73
CA MET A 1 3.00 2.57 -8.57
C MET A 1 1.81 3.53 -8.56
N ASP A 2 0.71 3.20 -9.26
CA ASP A 2 -0.49 4.07 -9.31
C ASP A 2 -1.49 3.71 -8.20
N LEU A 3 -1.58 4.55 -7.17
CA LEU A 3 -2.46 4.33 -6.01
C LEU A 3 -3.95 4.55 -6.32
N LYS A 4 -4.31 5.06 -7.50
CA LYS A 4 -5.69 5.22 -7.94
C LYS A 4 -6.33 3.89 -8.34
N ILE A 5 -5.52 2.88 -8.66
CA ILE A 5 -6.00 1.53 -8.97
C ILE A 5 -6.41 0.86 -7.65
N ALA A 6 -7.69 0.55 -7.53
CA ALA A 6 -8.28 -0.02 -6.31
C ALA A 6 -7.87 -1.47 -6.06
N ASP A 7 -7.75 -2.26 -7.14
CA ASP A 7 -7.27 -3.64 -7.04
C ASP A 7 -5.75 -3.65 -6.82
N THR A 8 -5.32 -4.25 -5.72
CA THR A 8 -3.91 -4.25 -5.31
C THR A 8 -3.03 -5.01 -6.31
N GLU A 9 -3.52 -6.11 -6.86
CA GLU A 9 -2.73 -6.93 -7.76
C GLU A 9 -2.55 -6.25 -9.12
N ALA A 10 -3.64 -5.76 -9.71
CA ALA A 10 -3.62 -4.98 -10.94
C ALA A 10 -2.70 -3.75 -10.81
N ARG A 11 -2.69 -3.11 -9.64
CA ARG A 11 -1.82 -1.98 -9.35
C ARG A 11 -0.33 -2.33 -9.38
N ILE A 12 0.04 -3.48 -8.81
CA ILE A 12 1.42 -3.96 -8.80
C ILE A 12 1.81 -4.47 -10.18
N LEU A 13 0.94 -5.22 -10.84
CA LEU A 13 1.16 -5.66 -12.22
C LEU A 13 1.40 -4.47 -13.15
N ASN A 14 0.58 -3.43 -13.05
CA ASN A 14 0.77 -2.19 -13.81
C ASN A 14 2.13 -1.53 -13.51
N TYR A 15 2.62 -1.59 -12.28
CA TYR A 15 3.95 -1.07 -11.94
C TYR A 15 5.08 -1.85 -12.65
N PHE A 16 5.00 -3.17 -12.72
CA PHE A 16 5.98 -4.00 -13.45
C PHE A 16 5.90 -3.76 -14.96
N VAL A 17 4.69 -3.72 -15.51
CA VAL A 17 4.48 -3.44 -16.95
C VAL A 17 5.00 -2.06 -17.33
N LEU A 18 4.77 -1.03 -16.50
CA LEU A 18 5.32 0.30 -16.75
C LEU A 18 6.84 0.32 -16.65
N PHE A 19 7.42 -0.44 -15.72
CA PHE A 19 8.87 -0.60 -15.65
C PHE A 19 9.44 -1.20 -16.93
N ASP A 20 8.82 -2.27 -17.45
CA ASP A 20 9.24 -2.89 -18.72
C ASP A 20 9.14 -1.93 -19.89
N LYS A 21 8.05 -1.18 -20.01
CA LYS A 21 7.90 -0.14 -21.04
C LYS A 21 9.01 0.91 -20.97
N ILE A 22 9.32 1.42 -19.77
CA ILE A 22 10.40 2.39 -19.58
C ILE A 22 11.75 1.78 -19.99
N VAL A 23 12.00 0.52 -19.63
CA VAL A 23 13.24 -0.19 -20.00
C VAL A 23 13.36 -0.32 -21.52
N GLU A 24 12.27 -0.68 -22.20
CA GLU A 24 12.21 -0.81 -23.65
C GLU A 24 12.36 0.56 -24.36
N ASP A 25 11.59 1.56 -23.95
CA ASP A 25 11.57 2.91 -24.53
C ASP A 25 12.94 3.60 -24.46
N HIS A 26 13.73 3.29 -23.43
CA HIS A 26 15.07 3.83 -23.23
C HIS A 26 16.20 2.91 -23.72
N GLY A 27 15.87 1.78 -24.36
CA GLY A 27 16.88 0.84 -24.88
C GLY A 27 17.71 0.16 -23.78
N LEU A 28 17.19 0.09 -22.56
CA LEU A 28 17.86 -0.51 -21.40
C LEU A 28 17.64 -2.02 -21.31
N THR A 29 17.02 -2.65 -22.31
CA THR A 29 16.70 -4.09 -22.33
C THR A 29 17.93 -4.97 -22.08
N GLY A 30 19.11 -4.58 -22.58
CA GLY A 30 20.36 -5.31 -22.34
C GLY A 30 20.89 -5.24 -20.90
N ILE A 31 20.33 -4.36 -20.06
CA ILE A 31 20.80 -4.08 -18.69
C ILE A 31 19.71 -4.40 -17.64
N LEU A 32 18.46 -4.10 -17.94
CA LEU A 32 17.30 -4.22 -17.04
C LEU A 32 16.18 -5.12 -17.58
N GLY A 33 16.33 -5.62 -18.81
CA GLY A 33 15.34 -6.48 -19.44
C GLY A 33 15.23 -7.84 -18.76
N SER A 34 14.02 -8.40 -18.79
CA SER A 34 13.74 -9.73 -18.26
C SER A 34 14.52 -10.82 -19.00
N GLY A 35 14.76 -10.65 -20.31
CA GLY A 35 15.68 -11.47 -21.12
C GLY A 35 15.43 -12.99 -21.02
N ARG A 36 16.38 -13.78 -21.54
CA ARG A 36 16.38 -15.23 -21.32
C ARG A 36 17.28 -15.59 -20.14
N ASP A 37 16.91 -16.64 -19.41
CA ASP A 37 17.60 -17.14 -18.23
C ASP A 37 18.92 -17.86 -18.53
N ASP A 38 19.11 -18.29 -19.78
CA ASP A 38 20.33 -18.93 -20.28
C ASP A 38 21.45 -17.94 -20.62
N GLU A 39 21.19 -16.64 -20.57
CA GLU A 39 22.20 -15.61 -20.83
C GLU A 39 23.14 -15.42 -19.63
N SER A 40 24.44 -15.33 -19.88
CA SER A 40 25.46 -15.16 -18.83
C SER A 40 25.26 -13.91 -17.96
N THR A 41 24.63 -12.88 -18.53
CA THR A 41 24.33 -11.62 -17.84
C THR A 41 22.96 -11.60 -17.16
N TYR A 42 22.14 -12.66 -17.29
CA TYR A 42 20.80 -12.75 -16.71
C TYR A 42 20.79 -12.48 -15.20
N THR A 43 21.71 -13.10 -14.45
CA THR A 43 21.76 -12.94 -12.99
C THR A 43 22.02 -11.49 -12.57
N GLU A 44 22.91 -10.79 -13.28
CA GLU A 44 23.24 -9.39 -12.99
C GLU A 44 22.11 -8.45 -13.37
N ARG A 45 21.52 -8.64 -14.57
CA ARG A 45 20.35 -7.88 -15.01
C ARG A 45 19.18 -8.06 -14.06
N MET A 46 18.91 -9.30 -13.66
CA MET A 46 17.81 -9.62 -12.76
C MET A 46 18.00 -8.99 -11.39
N LYS A 47 19.23 -8.99 -10.89
CA LYS A 47 19.58 -8.31 -9.64
C LYS A 47 19.32 -6.80 -9.72
N LEU A 48 19.81 -6.16 -10.77
CA LEU A 48 19.67 -4.72 -10.95
C LEU A 48 18.20 -4.32 -11.16
N ARG A 49 17.45 -5.14 -11.92
CA ARG A 49 16.00 -4.99 -12.12
C ARG A 49 15.25 -5.01 -10.79
N CYS A 50 15.45 -6.04 -9.97
CA CYS A 50 14.81 -6.16 -8.66
C CYS A 50 15.18 -5.01 -7.72
N GLU A 51 16.44 -4.56 -7.76
CA GLU A 51 16.91 -3.40 -6.98
C GLU A 51 16.20 -2.10 -7.38
N MET A 52 16.07 -1.84 -8.68
CA MET A 52 15.36 -0.67 -9.20
C MET A 52 13.87 -0.69 -8.85
N LEU A 53 13.22 -1.85 -8.98
CA LEU A 53 11.80 -2.02 -8.62
C LEU A 53 11.55 -1.75 -7.13
N LEU A 54 12.45 -2.20 -6.26
CA LEU A 54 12.37 -1.95 -4.81
C LEU A 54 12.58 -0.47 -4.48
N LYS A 55 13.63 0.14 -5.05
CA LYS A 55 14.02 1.53 -4.74
C LYS A 55 12.94 2.55 -5.09
N HIS A 56 12.20 2.31 -6.18
CA HIS A 56 11.16 3.21 -6.68
C HIS A 56 9.74 2.78 -6.28
N LEU A 57 9.62 1.88 -5.31
CA LEU A 57 8.33 1.43 -4.82
C LEU A 57 7.58 2.51 -4.04
N ALA A 58 6.29 2.63 -4.30
CA ALA A 58 5.37 3.47 -3.55
C ALA A 58 4.14 2.63 -3.18
N PRO A 59 3.50 2.83 -2.01
CA PRO A 59 3.80 3.85 -1.00
C PRO A 59 5.06 3.56 -0.16
N GLU A 60 5.63 4.57 0.50
CA GLU A 60 6.89 4.46 1.25
C GLU A 60 6.87 3.36 2.32
N MET A 61 5.74 3.19 3.02
CA MET A 61 5.61 2.12 4.01
C MET A 61 5.77 0.72 3.40
N LEU A 62 5.25 0.50 2.19
CA LEU A 62 5.43 -0.77 1.48
C LEU A 62 6.91 -0.96 1.09
N ARG A 63 7.56 0.12 0.64
CA ARG A 63 9.00 0.12 0.31
C ARG A 63 9.85 -0.32 1.51
N LEU A 64 9.64 0.32 2.67
CA LEU A 64 10.40 0.00 3.89
C LEU A 64 10.16 -1.44 4.36
N GLU A 65 8.92 -1.92 4.28
CA GLU A 65 8.59 -3.30 4.63
C GLU A 65 9.27 -4.31 3.70
N MET A 66 9.26 -4.02 2.39
CA MET A 66 9.95 -4.85 1.39
C MET A 66 11.47 -4.82 1.56
N GLU A 67 12.07 -3.65 1.86
CA GLU A 67 13.51 -3.53 2.17
C GLU A 67 13.89 -4.41 3.36
N ARG A 68 13.07 -4.42 4.41
CA ARG A 68 13.24 -5.33 5.56
C ARG A 68 13.07 -6.79 5.17
N LEU A 69 12.05 -7.11 4.38
CA LEU A 69 11.76 -8.48 3.96
C LEU A 69 12.91 -9.06 3.12
N VAL A 70 13.52 -8.24 2.29
CA VAL A 70 14.66 -8.58 1.44
C VAL A 70 15.91 -8.94 2.27
N ILE A 71 16.08 -8.38 3.47
CA ILE A 71 17.14 -8.79 4.40
C ILE A 71 16.89 -10.22 4.89
N ALA A 72 15.64 -10.56 5.21
CA ALA A 72 15.26 -11.90 5.66
C ALA A 72 15.18 -12.93 4.52
N LYS A 73 14.82 -12.49 3.30
CA LYS A 73 14.68 -13.30 2.10
C LYS A 73 15.49 -12.71 0.94
N PRO A 74 16.82 -12.97 0.89
CA PRO A 74 17.69 -12.42 -0.16
C PRO A 74 17.32 -12.82 -1.60
N VAL A 75 16.55 -13.90 -1.77
CA VAL A 75 16.03 -14.34 -3.08
C VAL A 75 15.24 -13.25 -3.80
N LEU A 76 14.56 -12.38 -3.05
CA LEU A 76 13.78 -11.26 -3.60
C LEU A 76 14.65 -10.22 -4.33
N LYS A 77 15.97 -10.20 -4.10
CA LYS A 77 16.89 -9.34 -4.86
C LYS A 77 17.28 -9.94 -6.21
N LYS A 78 17.01 -11.21 -6.47
CA LYS A 78 17.54 -11.95 -7.63
C LYS A 78 16.46 -12.64 -8.45
N ASP A 79 15.23 -12.60 -7.98
CA ASP A 79 14.09 -13.26 -8.60
C ASP A 79 12.93 -12.27 -8.69
N ASN A 80 12.55 -11.93 -9.93
CA ASN A 80 11.49 -10.97 -10.20
C ASN A 80 10.10 -11.53 -9.89
N ILE A 81 9.91 -12.83 -10.04
CA ILE A 81 8.64 -13.51 -9.78
C ILE A 81 8.42 -13.55 -8.28
N ALA A 82 9.41 -14.01 -7.51
CA ALA A 82 9.35 -14.02 -6.06
C ALA A 82 9.16 -12.60 -5.49
N LEU A 83 9.78 -11.59 -6.09
CA LEU A 83 9.58 -10.19 -5.73
C LEU A 83 8.14 -9.73 -5.99
N TYR A 84 7.57 -10.06 -7.14
CA TYR A 84 6.18 -9.74 -7.49
C TYR A 84 5.19 -10.37 -6.49
N GLU A 85 5.31 -11.67 -6.23
CA GLU A 85 4.44 -12.38 -5.30
C GLU A 85 4.50 -11.77 -3.89
N ALA A 86 5.71 -11.53 -3.39
CA ALA A 86 5.91 -10.89 -2.09
C ALA A 86 5.29 -9.48 -2.03
N LEU A 87 5.40 -8.70 -3.11
CA LEU A 87 4.78 -7.37 -3.20
C LEU A 87 3.26 -7.45 -3.13
N VAL A 88 2.65 -8.39 -3.86
CA VAL A 88 1.19 -8.58 -3.86
C VAL A 88 0.71 -8.96 -2.46
N GLU A 89 1.37 -9.90 -1.80
CA GLU A 89 1.03 -10.31 -0.44
C GLU A 89 1.12 -9.14 0.56
N ARG A 90 2.23 -8.39 0.55
CA ARG A 90 2.45 -7.27 1.47
C ARG A 90 1.48 -6.12 1.23
N ALA A 91 1.24 -5.77 -0.02
CA ALA A 91 0.29 -4.72 -0.34
C ALA A 91 -1.15 -5.10 0.04
N ARG A 92 -1.54 -6.38 -0.11
CA ARG A 92 -2.86 -6.88 0.32
C ARG A 92 -3.00 -6.78 1.84
N GLN A 93 -1.98 -7.20 2.60
CA GLN A 93 -1.95 -7.06 4.05
C GLN A 93 -2.07 -5.59 4.47
N GLN A 94 -1.30 -4.71 3.84
CA GLN A 94 -1.34 -3.28 4.15
C GLN A 94 -2.72 -2.67 3.86
N GLN A 95 -3.34 -3.01 2.73
CA GLN A 95 -4.70 -2.57 2.41
C GLN A 95 -5.72 -3.10 3.43
N HIS A 96 -5.60 -4.37 3.83
CA HIS A 96 -6.48 -4.98 4.83
C HIS A 96 -6.38 -4.24 6.18
N TYR A 97 -5.17 -4.01 6.70
CA TYR A 97 -4.98 -3.28 7.96
C TYR A 97 -5.44 -1.83 7.87
N HIS A 98 -5.25 -1.18 6.72
CA HIS A 98 -5.74 0.18 6.52
C HIS A 98 -7.28 0.25 6.55
N MET A 99 -7.97 -0.70 5.92
CA MET A 99 -9.44 -0.78 5.99
C MET A 99 -9.91 -1.03 7.44
N LEU A 100 -9.32 -1.99 8.14
CA LEU A 100 -9.67 -2.29 9.54
C LEU A 100 -9.45 -1.07 10.46
N ALA A 101 -8.32 -0.37 10.30
CA ALA A 101 -8.04 0.84 11.07
C ALA A 101 -9.05 1.97 10.76
N GLN A 102 -9.51 2.08 9.51
CA GLN A 102 -10.56 3.03 9.16
C GLN A 102 -11.90 2.67 9.81
N GLU A 103 -12.30 1.41 9.79
CA GLU A 103 -13.53 0.92 10.43
C GLU A 103 -13.53 1.22 11.93
N LEU A 104 -12.45 0.91 12.65
CA LEU A 104 -12.31 1.20 14.08
C LEU A 104 -12.43 2.70 14.39
N ARG A 105 -11.80 3.56 13.56
CA ARG A 105 -11.89 5.02 13.72
C ARG A 105 -13.30 5.55 13.48
N MET A 106 -14.08 4.94 12.59
CA MET A 106 -15.48 5.32 12.36
C MET A 106 -16.37 4.92 13.55
N VAL A 107 -16.14 3.74 14.13
CA VAL A 107 -16.84 3.29 15.35
C VAL A 107 -16.60 4.25 16.51
N ASP A 108 -15.35 4.70 16.73
CA ASP A 108 -15.04 5.66 17.80
C ASP A 108 -15.69 7.03 17.60
N LYS A 109 -15.77 7.52 16.36
CA LYS A 109 -16.48 8.77 16.03
C LYS A 109 -17.97 8.67 16.30
N THR A 110 -18.61 7.57 15.92
CA THR A 110 -20.05 7.35 16.21
C THR A 110 -20.34 7.24 17.70
N ARG A 111 -19.46 6.62 18.49
CA ARG A 111 -19.56 6.58 19.97
C ARG A 111 -19.31 7.93 20.63
N GLY A 112 -18.42 8.75 20.08
CA GLY A 112 -18.15 10.12 20.55
C GLY A 112 -19.34 11.06 20.37
N HIS A 113 -20.03 11.00 19.21
CA HIS A 113 -21.22 11.83 18.94
C HIS A 113 -22.45 11.43 19.77
N ALA A 114 -22.58 10.17 20.19
CA ALA A 114 -23.67 9.75 21.06
C ALA A 114 -23.60 10.37 22.47
N LYS A 115 -22.41 10.75 22.95
CA LYS A 115 -22.23 11.33 24.31
C LYS A 115 -22.54 12.83 24.39
N THR A 116 -22.49 13.57 23.28
CA THR A 116 -22.77 15.02 23.27
C THR A 116 -24.28 15.33 23.15
N SER A 117 -25.09 14.38 22.68
CA SER A 117 -26.53 14.57 22.46
C SER A 117 -27.38 14.55 23.74
N ILE A 118 -26.85 14.05 24.88
CA ILE A 118 -27.64 13.81 26.09
C ILE A 118 -27.64 15.01 27.06
N ILE A 119 -26.76 16.01 26.90
CA ILE A 119 -26.59 17.13 27.86
C ILE A 119 -27.35 18.40 27.39
N GLY A 120 -28.54 18.25 26.82
CA GLY A 120 -29.24 19.36 26.15
C GLY A 120 -30.73 19.54 26.45
N LYS A 121 -31.33 18.78 27.40
CA LYS A 121 -32.75 18.94 27.73
C LYS A 121 -33.04 18.77 29.22
N ARG A 122 -32.77 19.82 30.00
CA ARG A 122 -33.48 20.06 31.27
C ARG A 122 -33.35 21.53 31.69
N ALA A 123 -34.30 22.34 31.25
CA ALA A 123 -34.69 23.61 31.88
C ALA A 123 -36.22 23.54 32.07
N ILE A 124 -36.66 22.92 33.16
CA ILE A 124 -37.24 23.58 34.34
C ILE A 124 -38.51 24.37 33.98
N SER A 125 -39.65 23.68 34.07
CA SER A 125 -40.97 24.28 34.29
C SER A 125 -41.11 24.61 35.78
N SER A 126 -41.37 25.87 36.12
CA SER A 126 -42.41 26.31 37.08
C SER A 126 -42.19 27.74 37.59
N LYS A 127 -43.32 28.41 37.89
CA LYS A 127 -43.58 29.78 38.41
C LYS A 127 -44.02 30.72 37.28
N LYS A 128 -45.25 31.26 37.25
CA LYS A 128 -46.14 31.79 38.31
C LYS A 128 -47.60 31.86 37.76
N PRO A 129 -48.63 32.08 38.60
CA PRO A 129 -49.15 33.46 38.64
C PRO A 129 -49.45 33.96 40.06
N ARG A 130 -49.37 35.27 40.20
CA ARG A 130 -49.90 36.08 41.30
C ARG A 130 -51.29 36.50 40.82
N ASP A 131 -52.32 36.29 41.62
CA ASP A 131 -53.56 37.07 41.54
C ASP A 131 -54.04 37.39 42.96
N ASN A 132 -54.41 38.66 43.11
CA ASN A 132 -55.03 39.42 44.21
C ASN A 132 -55.11 38.81 45.61
#